data_AF-A0A1M6X901-F1
#
_entry.id   AF-A0A1M6X901-F1
#
_cell.length_a   1.000
_cell.length_b   1.000
_cell.length_c   1.000
_cell.angle_alpha   90.00
_cell.angle_beta   90.00
_cell.angle_gamma   90.00
#
_symmetry.space_group_name_H-M   'P 1'
#
loop_
_entity.id
_entity.type
_entity.pdbx_description
1 polymer ?
#
loop_
_entity_poly.entity_id
_entity_poly.type
_entity_poly.pdbx_seq_one_letter_code
_entity_poly.pdbx_strand_id
1 'polypeptide(L)'
;MSDGTCPYNGNESKKRGGFFCASLHAENNGCDMPAGPNAITKTNAGSKTHVEYNFKNCDAGYPVKYITFDGGHIAAPTDGQTSDDGLKTWAPAAMWDFFSQF
;
A
#
# COMPACT_ATOMS: atom_id res chain seq x y z
N MET A 1 4.85 -9.95 -0.46
CA MET A 1 4.13 -10.21 -1.73
C MET A 1 4.65 -11.50 -2.35
N SER A 2 3.97 -12.61 -2.05
CA SER A 2 4.50 -13.98 -2.25
C SER A 2 4.31 -14.57 -3.65
N ASP A 3 3.49 -13.97 -4.52
CA ASP A 3 3.09 -14.59 -5.80
C ASP A 3 3.79 -14.01 -7.04
N GLY A 4 4.61 -12.96 -6.87
CA GLY A 4 5.40 -12.35 -7.94
C GLY A 4 4.61 -11.55 -8.99
N THR A 5 3.27 -11.52 -8.92
CA THR A 5 2.43 -10.80 -9.90
C THR A 5 2.40 -9.30 -9.61
N CYS A 6 2.44 -8.93 -8.32
CA CYS A 6 2.48 -7.54 -7.85
C CYS A 6 3.70 -7.32 -6.93
N PRO A 7 4.93 -7.30 -7.47
CA PRO A 7 6.12 -7.06 -6.66
C PRO A 7 6.09 -5.64 -6.09
N TYR A 8 6.53 -5.51 -4.84
CA TYR A 8 6.68 -4.21 -4.18
C TYR A 8 7.60 -3.28 -4.99
N ASN A 9 8.80 -3.76 -5.30
CA ASN A 9 9.77 -3.16 -6.21
C ASN A 9 10.11 -4.22 -7.27
N GLY A 10 9.53 -4.09 -8.47
CA GLY A 10 9.75 -5.01 -9.58
C GLY A 10 10.94 -4.60 -10.46
N ASN A 11 11.14 -3.30 -10.66
CA ASN A 11 12.33 -2.72 -11.29
C ASN A 11 12.39 -1.22 -11.03
N GLU A 12 13.36 -0.78 -10.24
CA GLU A 12 13.50 0.62 -9.85
C GLU A 12 13.85 1.54 -11.03
N SER A 13 14.81 1.14 -11.89
CA SER A 13 15.20 1.92 -13.07
C SER A 13 14.06 2.14 -14.07
N LYS A 14 13.08 1.23 -14.09
CA LYS A 14 11.89 1.30 -14.96
C LYS A 14 10.64 1.76 -14.21
N LYS A 15 10.77 2.18 -12.94
CA LYS A 15 9.66 2.53 -12.05
C LYS A 15 8.52 1.48 -12.08
N ARG A 16 8.84 0.18 -11.93
CA ARG A 16 7.85 -0.92 -11.92
C ARG A 16 7.67 -1.50 -10.52
N GLY A 17 6.42 -1.73 -10.12
CA GLY A 17 6.04 -2.36 -8.84
C GLY A 17 4.98 -1.56 -8.11
N GLY A 18 4.40 -2.14 -7.05
CA GLY A 18 3.32 -1.52 -6.27
C GLY A 18 3.71 -0.15 -5.68
N PHE A 19 4.97 0.00 -5.24
CA PHE A 19 5.48 1.28 -4.76
C PHE A 19 5.39 2.37 -5.84
N PHE A 20 5.78 2.06 -7.08
CA PHE A 20 5.80 3.05 -8.16
C PHE A 20 4.40 3.40 -8.67
N CYS A 21 3.43 2.47 -8.58
CA CYS A 21 2.03 2.80 -8.82
C CYS A 21 1.53 3.84 -7.83
N ALA A 22 1.77 3.63 -6.53
CA ALA A 22 1.36 4.58 -5.50
C ALA A 22 2.11 5.91 -5.58
N SER A 23 3.43 5.88 -5.82
CA SER A 23 4.26 7.08 -5.89
C SER A 23 3.89 7.96 -7.09
N LEU A 24 3.45 7.37 -8.21
CA LEU A 24 2.95 8.14 -9.36
C LEU A 24 1.70 8.96 -9.00
N HIS A 25 0.76 8.39 -8.23
CA HIS A 25 -0.39 9.13 -7.74
C HIS A 25 0.02 10.22 -6.74
N ALA A 26 0.97 9.92 -5.85
CA ALA A 26 1.49 10.91 -4.90
C ALA A 26 2.16 12.11 -5.61
N GLU A 27 2.95 11.85 -6.66
CA GLU A 27 3.58 12.89 -7.48
C GLU A 27 2.53 13.75 -8.18
N ASN A 28 1.51 13.14 -8.79
CA ASN A 28 0.42 13.86 -9.45
C ASN A 28 -0.44 14.70 -8.49
N ASN A 29 -0.50 14.30 -7.22
CA ASN A 29 -1.28 14.96 -6.18
C ASN A 29 -0.45 15.94 -5.32
N GLY A 30 0.76 16.28 -5.76
CA GLY A 30 1.60 17.29 -5.09
C GLY A 30 2.19 16.85 -3.74
N CYS A 31 2.22 15.56 -3.44
CA CYS A 31 2.76 15.07 -2.17
C CYS A 31 4.30 15.13 -2.12
N ASP A 32 4.84 15.13 -0.89
CA ASP A 32 6.27 14.91 -0.65
C ASP A 32 6.70 13.54 -1.17
N MET A 33 7.71 13.53 -2.05
CA MET A 33 8.20 12.32 -2.67
C MET A 33 9.27 11.63 -1.82
N PRO A 34 9.09 10.35 -1.44
CA PRO A 34 10.13 9.59 -0.76
C PRO A 34 11.33 9.36 -1.68
N ALA A 35 12.53 9.29 -1.12
CA ALA A 35 13.78 9.08 -1.86
C ALA A 35 13.87 7.73 -2.60
N GLY A 36 12.94 6.80 -2.33
CA GLY A 36 12.83 5.52 -3.01
C GLY A 36 11.98 4.52 -2.25
N PRO A 37 11.87 3.28 -2.75
CA PRO A 37 11.02 2.25 -2.16
C PRO A 37 11.39 1.88 -0.71
N ASN A 38 12.61 2.12 -0.27
CA ASN A 38 13.03 1.80 1.10
C ASN A 38 12.83 2.96 2.08
N ALA A 39 12.37 4.13 1.61
CA ALA A 39 12.19 5.33 2.43
C ALA A 39 10.79 5.46 3.06
N ILE A 40 9.90 4.48 2.83
CA ILE A 40 8.56 4.45 3.44
C ILE A 40 8.44 3.27 4.41
N THR A 41 7.58 3.43 5.42
CA THR A 41 7.17 2.32 6.28
C THR A 41 6.33 1.35 5.45
N LYS A 42 6.71 0.07 5.46
CA LYS A 42 6.03 -1.00 4.73
C LYS A 42 6.08 -2.29 5.54
N THR A 43 5.37 -3.32 5.11
CA THR A 43 5.45 -4.63 5.76
C THR A 43 6.86 -5.25 5.67
N ASN A 44 7.13 -6.14 6.62
CA ASN A 44 8.30 -6.98 6.65
C ASN A 44 7.92 -8.40 6.22
N ALA A 45 8.84 -9.11 5.58
CA ALA A 45 8.62 -10.50 5.21
C ALA A 45 8.41 -11.37 6.47
N GLY A 46 7.38 -12.20 6.46
CA GLY A 46 6.96 -13.04 7.58
C GLY A 46 6.04 -12.34 8.59
N SER A 47 5.72 -11.05 8.44
CA SER A 47 4.90 -10.33 9.41
C SER A 47 3.43 -10.76 9.38
N LYS A 48 2.92 -11.17 8.20
CA LYS A 48 1.48 -11.45 7.98
C LYS A 48 0.58 -10.31 8.46
N THR A 49 1.08 -9.08 8.37
CA THR A 49 0.35 -7.88 8.78
C THR A 49 0.30 -6.90 7.63
N HIS A 50 -0.70 -6.00 7.66
CA HIS A 50 -0.73 -4.82 6.81
C HIS A 50 -0.07 -3.62 7.49
N VAL A 51 0.38 -2.68 6.66
CA VAL A 51 0.92 -1.39 7.08
C VAL A 51 0.33 -0.32 6.16
N GLU A 52 -0.33 0.67 6.76
CA GLU A 52 -0.80 1.86 6.07
C GLU A 52 0.26 2.95 6.10
N TYR A 53 0.53 3.55 4.95
CA TYR A 53 1.42 4.69 4.79
C TYR A 53 0.65 5.83 4.12
N ASN A 54 0.59 6.99 4.78
CA ASN A 54 0.04 8.20 4.20
C ASN A 54 1.19 9.04 3.62
N PHE A 55 1.08 9.40 2.34
CA PHE A 55 1.94 10.42 1.76
C PHE A 55 1.64 11.77 2.43
N LYS A 56 2.68 12.58 2.58
CA LYS A 56 2.61 13.84 3.35
C LYS A 56 2.53 15.04 2.40
N ASN A 57 2.02 16.15 2.91
CA ASN A 57 2.01 17.45 2.23
C ASN A 57 1.43 17.42 0.82
N CYS A 58 0.45 16.55 0.57
CA CYS A 58 -0.30 16.52 -0.69
C CYS A 58 -1.17 17.78 -0.84
N ASP A 59 -1.56 18.08 -2.07
CA ASP A 59 -2.51 19.15 -2.37
C ASP A 59 -3.83 18.93 -1.61
N ALA A 60 -4.47 20.05 -1.23
CA ALA A 60 -5.73 20.01 -0.49
C ALA A 60 -6.82 19.28 -1.30
N GLY A 61 -7.43 18.26 -0.69
CA GLY A 61 -8.44 17.41 -1.34
C GLY A 61 -7.87 16.23 -2.13
N TYR A 62 -6.54 16.05 -2.19
CA TYR A 62 -5.88 15.01 -2.97
C TYR A 62 -4.94 14.09 -2.14
N PRO A 63 -5.36 13.57 -0.98
CA PRO A 63 -4.51 12.69 -0.19
C PRO A 63 -4.23 11.36 -0.92
N VAL A 64 -3.07 10.78 -0.64
CA VAL A 64 -2.69 9.46 -1.13
C VAL A 64 -2.31 8.58 0.05
N LYS A 65 -3.02 7.45 0.20
CA LYS A 65 -2.70 6.39 1.15
C LYS A 65 -2.24 5.16 0.37
N TYR A 66 -1.21 4.49 0.88
CA TYR A 66 -0.71 3.23 0.34
C TYR A 66 -0.67 2.17 1.43
N ILE A 67 -1.28 1.02 1.17
CA ILE A 67 -1.34 -0.09 2.12
C ILE A 67 -0.52 -1.24 1.56
N THR A 68 0.42 -1.73 2.35
CA THR A 68 1.21 -2.92 2.02
C THR A 68 0.75 -4.08 2.90
N PHE A 69 0.74 -5.30 2.36
CA PHE A 69 0.37 -6.51 3.11
C PHE A 69 1.41 -7.62 2.87
N ASP A 70 1.84 -8.29 3.94
CA ASP A 70 2.69 -9.48 3.82
C ASP A 70 1.88 -10.75 3.64
N GLY A 71 1.33 -10.94 2.45
CA GLY A 71 0.57 -12.14 2.11
C GLY A 71 0.54 -12.46 0.62
N GLY A 72 -0.42 -13.29 0.24
CA GLY A 72 -0.73 -13.61 -1.15
C GLY A 72 -1.48 -12.48 -1.85
N HIS A 73 -1.64 -12.62 -3.16
CA HIS A 73 -2.58 -11.82 -3.93
C HIS A 73 -3.97 -12.46 -3.80
N ILE A 74 -4.72 -11.97 -2.82
CA ILE A 74 -5.99 -12.55 -2.37
C ILE A 74 -7.07 -11.45 -2.25
N ALA A 75 -8.35 -11.83 -2.26
CA ALA A 75 -9.46 -10.88 -2.36
C ALA A 75 -9.87 -10.26 -1.00
N ALA A 76 -9.64 -10.97 0.10
CA ALA A 76 -10.04 -10.62 1.46
C ALA A 76 -8.87 -10.84 2.43
N PRO A 77 -7.84 -9.97 2.39
CA PRO A 77 -6.67 -10.09 3.26
C PRO A 77 -7.03 -9.80 4.71
N THR A 78 -6.46 -10.59 5.61
CA THR A 78 -6.63 -10.47 7.06
C THR A 78 -5.29 -10.73 7.74
N ASP A 79 -4.97 -9.94 8.75
CA ASP A 79 -3.73 -10.09 9.49
C ASP A 79 -3.66 -11.43 10.25
N GLY A 80 -2.45 -11.95 10.42
CA GLY A 80 -2.16 -13.20 11.12
C GLY A 80 -2.33 -14.46 10.27
N GLN A 81 -2.83 -14.36 9.03
CA GLN A 81 -3.00 -15.50 8.13
C GLN A 81 -2.62 -15.19 6.67
N THR A 82 -2.72 -16.19 5.80
CA THR A 82 -2.33 -16.11 4.39
C THR A 82 -3.45 -16.47 3.39
N SER A 83 -4.64 -16.80 3.89
CA SER A 83 -5.84 -17.14 3.11
C SER A 83 -6.90 -16.05 3.21
N ASP A 84 -7.86 -16.06 2.29
CA ASP A 84 -9.03 -15.18 2.31
C ASP A 84 -9.88 -15.38 3.57
N ASP A 85 -10.31 -14.27 4.19
CA ASP A 85 -11.38 -14.25 5.20
C ASP A 85 -12.20 -12.96 5.06
N GLY A 86 -13.29 -13.07 4.29
CA GLY A 86 -14.19 -11.94 4.01
C GLY A 86 -14.94 -11.41 5.24
N LEU A 87 -15.01 -12.17 6.35
CA LEU A 87 -15.68 -11.72 7.57
C LEU A 87 -14.76 -10.91 8.48
N LYS A 88 -13.44 -11.06 8.32
CA LYS A 88 -12.43 -10.42 9.19
C LYS A 88 -11.46 -9.51 8.44
N THR A 89 -11.62 -9.35 7.13
CA THR A 89 -10.72 -8.51 6.34
C THR A 89 -10.72 -7.06 6.80
N TRP A 90 -9.54 -6.46 6.88
CA TRP A 90 -9.35 -5.06 7.26
C TRP A 90 -9.65 -4.08 6.11
N ALA A 91 -9.68 -4.58 4.87
CA ALA A 91 -9.76 -3.77 3.66
C ALA A 91 -10.98 -2.82 3.63
N PRO A 92 -12.23 -3.26 3.91
CA PRO A 92 -13.38 -2.37 3.89
C PRO A 92 -13.29 -1.21 4.90
N ALA A 93 -12.79 -1.48 6.10
CA ALA A 93 -12.63 -0.47 7.14
C ALA A 93 -11.56 0.56 6.75
N ALA A 94 -10.39 0.10 6.28
CA ALA A 94 -9.31 0.98 5.82
C ALA A 94 -9.72 1.90 4.66
N MET A 95 -10.53 1.37 3.72
CA MET A 95 -11.09 2.14 2.61
C MET A 95 -12.13 3.16 3.10
N TRP A 96 -13.00 2.78 4.02
CA TRP A 96 -13.99 3.69 4.58
C TRP A 96 -13.32 4.86 5.32
N ASP A 97 -12.35 4.58 6.18
CA ASP A 97 -11.59 5.60 6.91
C ASP A 97 -10.90 6.60 5.97
N PHE A 98 -10.43 6.13 4.81
CA PHE A 98 -9.86 7.01 3.78
C PHE A 98 -10.92 7.88 3.10
N PHE A 99 -12.09 7.35 2.76
CA PHE A 99 -13.13 8.14 2.09
C PHE A 99 -13.84 9.11 3.05
N SER A 100 -13.94 8.79 4.33
CA SER A 100 -14.64 9.58 5.33
C SER A 100 -13.82 10.74 5.93
N GLN A 101 -12.63 11.02 5.41
CA GLN A 101 -11.77 12.10 5.90
C GLN A 101 -12.18 13.51 5.41
N PHE A 102 -13.30 13.62 4.69
CA PHE A 102 -13.81 14.84 4.06
C PHE A 102 -15.25 15.14 4.46
#